data_AF-A0A965NKV3-F1
#
_entry.id   AF-A0A965NKV3-F1
#
_cell.length_a   1.000
_cell.length_b   1.000
_cell.length_c   1.000
_cell.angle_alpha   90.00
_cell.angle_beta   90.00
_cell.angle_gamma   90.00
#
_symmetry.space_group_name_H-M   'P 1'
#
loop_
_entity.id
_entity.type
_entity.pdbx_description
1 polymer ?
#
loop_
_entity_poly.entity_id
_entity_poly.type
_entity_poly.pdbx_seq_one_letter_code
_entity_poly.pdbx_strand_id
1 'polypeptide(L)' 'MDPERTQRIIKALQSLTTPMVDKTQLLQAIQALDAEIASPQSGLPADLDHYLRRRSYEKALVYLQGGKPGAGTCGRGQ' A
#
# COMPACT_ATOMS: atom_id res chain seq x y z
N MET A 1 7.79 8.66 -9.67
CA MET A 1 7.80 7.24 -9.24
C MET A 1 7.68 6.38 -10.47
N ASP A 2 8.28 5.19 -10.42
CA ASP A 2 8.12 4.17 -11.44
C ASP A 2 6.71 3.55 -11.37
N PRO A 3 5.93 3.52 -12.47
CA PRO A 3 4.55 3.04 -12.44
C PRO A 3 4.45 1.56 -12.05
N GLU A 4 5.45 0.74 -12.38
CA GLU A 4 5.48 -0.68 -12.00
C GLU A 4 5.66 -0.86 -10.48
N ARG A 5 6.49 -0.01 -9.87
CA ARG A 5 6.67 0.02 -8.41
C ARG A 5 5.37 0.42 -7.72
N THR A 6 4.71 1.47 -8.19
CA THR A 6 3.41 1.89 -7.66
C THR A 6 2.40 0.74 -7.68
N GLN A 7 2.31 -0.01 -8.79
CA GLN A 7 1.43 -1.19 -8.85
C GLN A 7 1.82 -2.29 -7.87
N ARG A 8 3.12 -2.56 -7.67
CA ARG A 8 3.59 -3.55 -6.68
C ARG A 8 3.18 -3.18 -5.26
N ILE A 9 3.34 -1.91 -4.89
CA ILE A 9 2.94 -1.41 -3.57
C ILE A 9 1.42 -1.51 -3.39
N ILE A 10 0.63 -1.11 -4.40
CA ILE A 10 -0.84 -1.24 -4.36
C ILE A 10 -1.25 -2.70 -4.14
N LYS A 11 -0.67 -3.63 -4.90
CA LYS A 11 -0.99 -5.06 -4.81
C LYS A 11 -0.65 -5.63 -3.43
N ALA A 12 0.51 -5.25 -2.87
CA ALA A 12 0.88 -5.64 -1.52
C ALA A 12 -0.13 -5.09 -0.50
N LEU A 13 -0.45 -3.80 -0.56
CA LEU A 13 -1.43 -3.18 0.34
C LEU A 13 -2.82 -3.83 0.24
N GLN A 14 -3.27 -4.17 -0.97
CA GLN A 14 -4.53 -4.90 -1.19
C GLN A 14 -4.54 -6.26 -0.49
N SER A 15 -3.45 -7.02 -0.58
CA SER A 15 -3.29 -8.28 0.16
C SER A 15 -3.30 -8.07 1.68
N LEU A 16 -2.76 -6.94 2.18
CA LEU A 16 -2.79 -6.63 3.62
C LEU A 16 -4.17 -6.20 4.13
N THR A 17 -4.97 -5.55 3.28
CA THR A 17 -6.32 -5.07 3.64
C THR A 17 -7.43 -6.09 3.36
N THR A 18 -7.11 -7.23 2.74
CA THR A 18 -8.11 -8.26 2.42
C THR A 18 -8.27 -9.25 3.59
N PRO A 19 -9.49 -9.43 4.13
CA PRO A 19 -9.71 -10.21 5.36
C PRO A 19 -9.56 -11.75 5.21
N MET A 20 -9.37 -12.28 4.00
CA MET A 20 -9.27 -13.74 3.73
C MET A 20 -7.87 -14.19 3.27
N VAL A 21 -6.83 -13.44 3.60
CA VAL A 21 -5.46 -13.76 3.12
C VAL A 21 -4.74 -14.67 4.12
N ASP A 22 -4.18 -15.77 3.61
CA ASP A 22 -3.33 -16.67 4.40
C ASP A 22 -2.18 -15.93 5.08
N LYS A 23 -1.85 -16.33 6.31
CA LYS A 23 -0.77 -15.72 7.10
C LYS A 23 0.57 -15.68 6.35
N THR A 24 0.88 -16.73 5.59
CA THR A 24 2.09 -16.80 4.76
C THR A 24 2.06 -15.74 3.66
N GLN A 25 0.91 -15.56 3.01
CA GLN A 25 0.76 -14.56 1.95
C GLN A 25 0.79 -13.13 2.52
N LEU A 26 0.22 -12.92 3.71
CA LEU A 26 0.31 -11.67 4.45
C LEU A 26 1.78 -11.32 4.75
N LEU A 27 2.55 -12.26 5.30
CA LEU A 27 3.97 -12.06 5.58
C LEU A 27 4.80 -11.78 4.33
N GLN A 28 4.49 -12.44 3.20
CA GLN A 28 5.12 -12.17 1.92
C GLN A 28 4.77 -10.76 1.40
N ALA A 29 3.51 -10.33 1.54
CA ALA A 29 3.08 -8.98 1.16
C ALA A 29 3.76 -7.90 2.03
N ILE A 30 3.90 -8.13 3.34
CA ILE A 30 4.64 -7.22 4.25
C ILE A 30 6.11 -7.13 3.83
N GLN A 31 6.78 -8.26 3.59
CA GLN A 31 8.20 -8.26 3.19
C GLN A 31 8.42 -7.58 1.84
N ALA A 32 7.56 -7.85 0.85
CA ALA A 32 7.65 -7.19 -0.45
C ALA A 32 7.44 -5.68 -0.33
N LEU A 33 6.47 -5.26 0.49
CA LEU A 33 6.21 -3.84 0.77
C LEU A 33 7.40 -3.19 1.47
N ASP A 34 7.94 -3.83 2.50
CA ASP A 34 9.09 -3.33 3.26
C ASP A 34 10.34 -3.18 2.37
N ALA A 35 10.62 -4.13 1.49
CA ALA A 35 11.73 -4.04 0.53
C ALA A 35 11.62 -2.83 -0.42
N GLU A 36 10.41 -2.53 -0.88
CA GLU A 36 10.16 -1.36 -1.74
C GLU A 36 10.27 -0.04 -0.96
N ILE A 37 9.89 0.00 0.32
CA ILE A 37 9.98 1.19 1.18
C ILE A 37 11.41 1.42 1.69
N ALA A 38 12.09 0.36 2.13
CA ALA A 38 13.42 0.42 2.74
C ALA A 38 14.51 0.87 1.77
N SER A 39 14.21 0.93 0.46
CA SER A 39 15.10 1.49 -0.54
C SER A 39 15.28 3.01 -0.35
N PRO A 40 16.47 3.54 -0.01
CA PRO A 40 16.68 4.97 0.23
C PRO A 40 16.52 5.86 -1.03
N GLN A 41 16.56 5.25 -2.22
CA GLN A 41 16.20 5.87 -3.50
C GLN A 41 14.74 5.62 -3.89
N SER A 42 13.84 5.26 -2.96
CA SER A 42 12.50 4.80 -3.33
C SER A 42 11.70 5.85 -4.12
N GLY A 43 12.03 7.14 -3.97
CA GLY A 43 11.32 8.22 -4.62
C GLY A 43 9.85 8.26 -4.20
N LEU A 44 9.55 7.67 -3.03
CA LEU A 44 8.24 7.64 -2.42
C LEU A 44 7.88 9.08 -1.97
N PRO A 45 6.65 9.53 -2.24
CA PRO A 45 6.13 10.76 -1.68
C PRO A 45 6.16 10.71 -0.15
N ALA A 46 6.50 11.82 0.49
CA ALA A 46 6.58 11.91 1.96
C ALA A 46 5.26 11.51 2.64
N ASP A 47 4.11 11.82 2.03
CA ASP A 47 2.79 11.39 2.51
C ASP A 47 2.65 9.86 2.54
N LEU A 48 3.11 9.18 1.48
CA LEU A 48 3.00 7.73 1.36
C LEU A 48 3.90 7.03 2.38
N ASP A 49 5.16 7.49 2.51
CA ASP A 49 6.07 7.02 3.57
C ASP A 49 5.44 7.19 4.96
N HIS A 50 4.83 8.34 5.23
CA HIS A 50 4.15 8.61 6.49
C HIS A 50 3.01 7.61 6.79
N TYR A 51 2.17 7.30 5.80
CA TYR A 51 1.10 6.31 5.97
C TYR A 51 1.65 4.91 6.23
N LEU A 52 2.67 4.50 5.50
CA LEU A 52 3.28 3.17 5.62
C LEU A 52 3.97 2.99 6.98
N ARG A 53 4.70 4.03 7.44
CA ARG A 53 5.38 4.04 8.74
C ARG A 53 4.42 3.99 9.93
N ARG A 54 3.21 4.55 9.78
CA ARG A 54 2.12 4.43 10.74
C ARG A 54 1.27 3.17 10.60
N ARG A 55 1.62 2.26 9.69
CA ARG A 55 0.83 1.06 9.34
C ARG A 55 -0.60 1.39 8.90
N SER A 56 -0.79 2.56 8.31
CA SER A 56 -2.07 3.03 7.78
C SER A 56 -2.23 2.59 6.33
N TYR A 57 -2.28 1.27 6.11
CA TYR A 57 -2.26 0.66 4.77
C TYR A 57 -3.46 1.08 3.91
N GLU A 58 -4.65 1.25 4.51
CA GLU A 58 -5.83 1.77 3.81
C GLU A 58 -5.60 3.18 3.25
N LYS A 59 -5.00 4.09 4.04
CA LYS A 59 -4.72 5.46 3.58
C LYS A 59 -3.67 5.49 2.48
N ALA A 60 -2.62 4.65 2.62
CA ALA A 60 -1.61 4.48 1.58
C ALA A 60 -2.24 3.99 0.26
N LEU A 61 -3.17 3.05 0.34
CA LEU A 61 -3.88 2.49 -0.81
C LEU A 61 -4.82 3.51 -1.46
N VAL A 62 -5.50 4.35 -0.68
CA VAL A 62 -6.31 5.48 -1.19
C VAL A 62 -5.42 6.50 -1.89
N TYR A 63 -4.30 6.88 -1.27
CA TYR A 63 -3.34 7.84 -1.83
C TYR A 63 -2.77 7.36 -3.17
N LEU A 64 -2.39 6.08 -3.26
CA LEU A 64 -1.83 5.48 -4.48
C LEU A 64 -2.85 5.28 -5.60
N GLN A 65 -4.13 5.10 -5.29
CA GLN A 65 -5.21 5.04 -6.28
C GLN A 65 -5.61 6.43 -6.81
N GLY A 66 -4.93 7.51 -6.40
CA GLY A 66 -5.28 8.88 -6.76
C GLY A 66 -6.50 9.41 -6.00
N GLY A 67 -6.94 8.70 -4.96
CA GLY A 67 -8.01 9.15 -4.07
C GLY A 67 -7.49 10.21 -3.11
N LYS A 68 -8.15 11.37 -3.06
CA LYS A 68 -7.94 12.34 -1.98
C LYS A 68 -8.48 11.69 -0.70
N PRO A 69 -7.71 11.60 0.42
CA PRO A 69 -8.15 10.91 1.65
C PRO A 69 -9.36 11.53 2.37
N GLY A 70 -10.15 12.38 1.71
CA GLY A 70 -11.41 12.95 2.19
C GLY A 70 -12.64 12.71 1.29
N ALA A 71 -12.54 11.91 0.21
CA ALA A 71 -13.66 11.64 -0.67
C ALA A 71 -13.88 10.12 -0.87
N GLY A 72 -14.62 9.52 0.06
CA GLY A 72 -15.41 8.29 -0.08
C GLY A 72 -14.96 7.23 -1.08
N THR A 73 -13.94 6.44 -0.76
CA THR A 73 -13.77 5.09 -1.31
C THR A 73 -14.12 4.02 -0.29
N CYS A 74 -15.30 4.15 0.33
CA CYS A 74 -16.05 3.01 0.82
C CYS A 74 -16.85 2.47 -0.37
N GLY A 75 -16.62 1.21 -0.75
CA GLY A 75 -17.55 0.47 -1.63
C GLY A 75 -16.98 0.09 -2.98
N ARG A 76 -16.18 -0.98 -3.01
CA ARG A 76 -16.41 -2.06 -3.97
C ARG A 76 -16.25 -3.38 -3.21
N GLY A 77 -17.30 -3.74 -2.48
CA GLY A 77 -17.57 -5.13 -2.15
C GLY A 77 -17.91 -5.85 -3.45
N GLN A 78 -17.24 -6.97 -3.67
CA GLN A 78 -17.61 -8.00 -4.64
C GLN A 78 -17.80 -9.27 -3.81
#